data_AF-A0A966UT86-F1
#
_entry.id   AF-A0A966UT86-F1
#
_cell.length_a   1.000
_cell.length_b   1.000
_cell.length_c   1.000
_cell.angle_alpha   90.00
_cell.angle_beta   90.00
_cell.angle_gamma   90.00
#
_symmetry.space_group_name_H-M   'P 1'
#
loop_
_entity.id
_entity.type
_entity.pdbx_description
1 polymer ?
#
loop_
_entity_poly.entity_id
_entity_poly.type
_entity_poly.pdbx_seq_one_letter_code
_entity_poly.pdbx_strand_id
1 'polypeptide(L)'
;MRPSQDYYHNRRKLKRLIHDDVQYRPTVGDVTKWFNILNEQIFGNKLAPITKIRLIRHKGYHAFYYYYSRKDPNFGHTRMSFTKRFKCKKMFVEILAHEMIHHFQHLHNEPIGHGPSFTAWGDNFKTRGLKLYRVR
;
A
#
# COMPACT_ATOMS: atom_id res chain seq x y z
N MET A 1 2.84 -12.52 -17.25
CA MET A 1 2.22 -11.20 -17.51
C MET A 1 3.31 -10.28 -18.06
N ARG A 2 3.06 -9.54 -19.14
CA ARG A 2 4.07 -8.62 -19.72
C ARG A 2 4.15 -7.35 -18.84
N PRO A 3 5.35 -6.82 -18.54
CA PRO A 3 5.49 -5.53 -17.87
C PRO A 3 4.79 -4.39 -18.64
N SER A 4 4.27 -3.37 -17.96
CA SER A 4 3.80 -2.17 -18.65
C SER A 4 4.96 -1.43 -19.33
N GLN A 5 4.64 -0.55 -20.27
CA GLN A 5 5.63 0.33 -20.92
C GLN A 5 6.43 1.14 -19.89
N ASP A 6 5.81 1.49 -18.76
CA ASP A 6 6.43 2.29 -17.70
C ASP A 6 7.17 1.46 -16.64
N TYR A 7 7.27 0.13 -16.78
CA TYR A 7 7.80 -0.74 -15.72
C TYR A 7 9.17 -0.29 -15.17
N TYR A 8 10.15 -0.08 -16.06
CA TYR A 8 11.50 0.34 -15.63
C TYR A 8 11.52 1.79 -15.15
N HIS A 9 10.66 2.66 -15.69
CA HIS A 9 10.49 4.02 -15.20
C HIS A 9 9.96 4.00 -13.75
N ASN A 10 8.89 3.26 -13.50
CA ASN A 10 8.26 3.10 -12.19
C ASN A 10 9.22 2.46 -11.17
N ARG A 11 10.00 1.45 -11.58
CA ARG A 11 11.04 0.87 -10.74
C ARG A 11 12.08 1.90 -10.30
N ARG A 12 12.57 2.74 -11.22
CA ARG A 12 13.53 3.81 -10.91
C ARG A 12 12.89 4.88 -10.02
N LYS A 13 11.63 5.22 -10.28
CA LYS A 13 10.86 6.20 -9.51
C LYS A 13 10.70 5.79 -8.05
N LEU A 14 10.42 4.51 -7.76
CA LEU A 14 10.38 3.99 -6.39
C LEU A 14 11.74 4.14 -5.69
N LYS A 15 12.84 3.76 -6.37
CA LYS A 15 14.20 3.86 -5.82
C LYS A 15 14.66 5.30 -5.56
N ARG A 16 14.10 6.29 -6.27
CA ARG A 16 14.41 7.72 -6.08
C ARG A 16 13.62 8.38 -4.95
N LEU A 17 12.65 7.70 -4.34
CA LEU A 17 11.96 8.23 -3.18
C LEU A 17 12.95 8.32 -2.01
N ILE A 18 12.95 9.48 -1.35
CA ILE A 18 13.79 9.79 -0.19
C ILE A 18 12.95 10.13 1.03
N HIS A 19 13.51 9.91 2.22
CA HIS A 19 12.98 10.52 3.43
C HIS A 19 13.57 11.92 3.53
N ASP A 20 12.82 12.90 3.04
CA ASP A 20 13.06 14.32 3.27
C ASP A 20 12.17 14.84 4.41
N ASP A 21 12.31 16.12 4.73
CA ASP A 21 11.45 16.83 5.70
C ASP A 21 10.32 17.61 5.00
N VAL A 22 10.01 17.27 3.74
CA VAL A 22 8.93 17.92 2.98
C VAL A 22 7.62 17.19 3.23
N GLN A 23 6.76 17.79 4.06
CA GLN A 23 5.45 17.26 4.37
C GLN A 23 4.67 16.91 3.09
N TYR A 24 4.14 15.69 3.03
CA TYR A 24 3.34 15.22 1.92
C TYR A 24 1.87 15.10 2.30
N ARG A 25 0.99 15.58 1.41
CA ARG A 25 -0.47 15.54 1.57
C ARG A 25 -1.07 14.78 0.40
N PRO A 26 -1.34 13.47 0.54
CA PRO A 26 -1.85 12.68 -0.57
C PRO A 26 -3.27 13.10 -0.91
N THR A 27 -3.58 13.03 -2.21
CA THR A 27 -4.94 13.04 -2.73
C THR A 27 -5.43 11.61 -2.97
N VAL A 28 -6.73 11.42 -3.23
CA VAL A 28 -7.24 10.11 -3.67
C VAL A 28 -6.56 9.66 -4.98
N GLY A 29 -6.30 10.60 -5.89
CA GLY A 29 -5.57 10.32 -7.13
C GLY A 29 -4.14 9.85 -6.88
N ASP A 30 -3.45 10.39 -5.87
CA ASP A 30 -2.12 9.91 -5.47
C ASP A 30 -2.18 8.47 -4.96
N VAL A 31 -3.16 8.13 -4.11
CA VAL A 31 -3.35 6.77 -3.61
C VAL A 31 -3.56 5.80 -4.77
N THR A 32 -4.48 6.10 -5.69
CA THR A 32 -4.74 5.24 -6.87
C THR A 32 -3.50 5.09 -7.75
N LYS A 33 -2.80 6.20 -8.03
CA LYS A 33 -1.58 6.20 -8.85
C LYS A 33 -0.48 5.34 -8.24
N TRP A 34 -0.20 5.53 -6.95
CA TRP A 34 0.84 4.76 -6.28
C TRP A 34 0.43 3.31 -6.04
N PHE A 35 -0.85 3.04 -5.81
CA PHE A 35 -1.37 1.67 -5.75
C PHE A 35 -1.05 0.91 -7.04
N ASN A 36 -1.35 1.49 -8.21
CA ASN A 36 -1.08 0.84 -9.50
C ASN A 36 0.42 0.58 -9.69
N ILE A 37 1.27 1.57 -9.37
CA ILE A 37 2.72 1.42 -9.45
C ILE A 37 3.20 0.29 -8.53
N LEU A 38 2.76 0.27 -7.27
CA LEU A 38 3.17 -0.74 -6.31
C LEU A 38 2.64 -2.12 -6.67
N ASN A 39 1.39 -2.22 -7.15
CA ASN A 39 0.77 -3.47 -7.55
C ASN A 39 1.58 -4.12 -8.68
N GLU A 40 1.99 -3.35 -9.68
CA GLU A 40 2.86 -3.85 -10.74
C GLU A 40 4.24 -4.25 -10.19
N GLN A 41 4.88 -3.36 -9.43
CA GLN A 41 6.30 -3.47 -9.11
C GLN A 41 6.60 -4.51 -8.01
N ILE A 42 5.65 -4.73 -7.09
CA ILE A 42 5.79 -5.58 -5.91
C ILE A 42 4.91 -6.81 -6.01
N PHE A 43 3.64 -6.65 -6.40
CA PHE A 43 2.63 -7.70 -6.34
C PHE A 43 2.36 -8.37 -7.71
N GLY A 44 3.02 -7.92 -8.78
CA GLY A 44 2.85 -8.47 -10.12
C GLY A 44 1.42 -8.32 -10.66
N ASN A 45 0.75 -7.22 -10.33
CA ASN A 45 -0.65 -6.92 -10.69
C ASN A 45 -1.67 -7.95 -10.18
N LYS A 46 -1.39 -8.61 -9.05
CA LYS A 46 -2.30 -9.60 -8.45
C LYS A 46 -3.38 -8.98 -7.55
N LEU A 47 -3.24 -7.71 -7.18
CA LEU A 47 -4.22 -7.06 -6.31
C LEU A 47 -5.36 -6.44 -7.12
N ALA A 48 -6.58 -6.69 -6.68
CA ALA A 48 -7.76 -5.99 -7.16
C ALA A 48 -7.72 -4.50 -6.72
N PRO A 49 -8.32 -3.58 -7.48
CA PRO A 49 -8.42 -2.18 -7.06
C PRO A 49 -9.18 -2.03 -5.72
N ILE A 50 -8.77 -1.06 -4.91
CA ILE A 50 -9.49 -0.72 -3.68
C ILE A 50 -10.77 0.03 -4.04
N THR A 51 -11.92 -0.48 -3.59
CA THR A 51 -13.21 0.09 -3.99
C THR A 51 -13.51 1.45 -3.33
N LYS A 52 -12.89 1.73 -2.17
CA LYS A 52 -13.13 2.97 -1.42
C LYS A 52 -11.87 3.48 -0.75
N ILE A 53 -11.45 4.69 -1.11
CA ILE A 53 -10.32 5.37 -0.48
C ILE A 53 -10.85 6.55 0.34
N ARG A 54 -10.39 6.69 1.58
CA ARG A 54 -10.76 7.81 2.46
C ARG A 54 -9.52 8.52 3.01
N LEU A 55 -9.52 9.84 2.96
CA LEU A 55 -8.50 10.68 3.59
C LEU A 55 -9.11 11.34 4.84
N ILE A 56 -8.84 10.79 6.01
CA ILE A 56 -9.44 11.20 7.29
C ILE A 56 -8.37 11.41 8.35
N ARG A 57 -8.69 12.08 9.46
CA ARG A 57 -7.74 12.19 10.57
C ARG A 57 -7.78 10.90 11.40
N HIS A 58 -6.65 10.24 11.54
CA HIS A 58 -6.47 9.11 12.45
C HIS A 58 -5.77 9.55 13.74
N LYS A 59 -5.98 8.81 14.83
CA LYS A 59 -5.23 8.94 16.08
C LYS A 59 -4.40 7.66 16.26
N GLY A 60 -3.08 7.78 16.35
CA GLY A 60 -2.17 6.67 16.64
C GLY A 60 -1.70 5.86 15.42
N TYR A 61 -2.30 6.00 14.25
CA TYR A 61 -1.90 5.28 13.03
C TYR A 61 -2.06 6.15 11.78
N HIS A 62 -1.37 5.76 10.70
CA HIS A 62 -1.33 6.53 9.46
C HIS A 62 -2.28 6.03 8.38
N ALA A 63 -2.57 4.73 8.36
CA ALA A 63 -3.47 4.12 7.42
C ALA A 63 -4.09 2.85 8.01
N PHE A 64 -5.16 2.37 7.38
CA PHE A 64 -5.77 1.10 7.76
C PHE A 64 -6.52 0.50 6.57
N TYR A 65 -6.27 -0.78 6.32
CA TYR A 65 -7.03 -1.62 5.39
C TYR A 65 -8.23 -2.27 6.09
N TYR A 66 -9.42 -2.06 5.53
CA TYR A 66 -10.66 -2.69 5.97
C TYR A 66 -11.13 -3.72 4.95
N TYR A 67 -11.48 -4.88 5.47
CA TYR A 67 -12.23 -5.91 4.77
C TYR A 67 -13.51 -6.22 5.53
N TYR A 68 -14.49 -6.76 4.82
CA TYR A 68 -15.81 -7.05 5.35
C TYR A 68 -16.04 -8.56 5.40
N SER A 69 -16.68 -9.02 6.47
CA SER A 69 -17.05 -10.44 6.59
C SER A 69 -18.15 -10.81 5.60
N ARG A 70 -18.34 -12.11 5.33
CA ARG A 70 -19.40 -12.62 4.43
C ARG A 70 -20.82 -12.20 4.82
N LYS A 71 -21.04 -11.82 6.08
CA LYS A 71 -22.34 -11.40 6.61
C LYS A 71 -22.59 -9.89 6.51
N ASP A 72 -21.57 -9.11 6.16
CA ASP A 72 -21.69 -7.65 6.05
C ASP A 72 -22.29 -7.27 4.68
N PRO A 73 -23.21 -6.30 4.60
CA PRO A 73 -23.75 -5.84 3.33
C PRO A 73 -22.70 -5.26 2.38
N ASN A 74 -21.51 -4.87 2.88
CA ASN A 74 -20.38 -4.43 2.09
C ASN A 74 -19.42 -5.57 1.71
N PHE A 75 -19.80 -6.84 1.90
CA PHE A 75 -18.98 -7.98 1.48
C PHE A 75 -18.58 -7.84 0.00
N GLY A 76 -17.31 -8.15 -0.31
CA GLY A 76 -16.73 -7.95 -1.64
C GLY A 76 -16.19 -6.54 -1.90
N HIS A 77 -16.54 -5.54 -1.08
CA HIS A 77 -15.90 -4.23 -1.12
C HIS A 77 -14.63 -4.21 -0.25
N THR A 78 -13.69 -3.36 -0.63
CA THR A 78 -12.46 -3.10 0.15
C THR A 78 -12.29 -1.60 0.37
N ARG A 79 -11.79 -1.24 1.55
CA ARG A 79 -11.57 0.16 1.89
C ARG A 79 -10.18 0.35 2.47
N MET A 80 -9.50 1.40 2.03
CA MET A 80 -8.33 1.92 2.73
C MET A 80 -8.61 3.34 3.21
N SER A 81 -8.20 3.64 4.44
CA SER A 81 -8.17 5.01 4.95
C SER A 81 -6.75 5.45 5.22
N PHE A 82 -6.45 6.71 4.96
CA PHE A 82 -5.15 7.32 5.23
C PHE A 82 -5.32 8.63 5.99
N THR A 83 -4.32 8.98 6.78
CA THR A 83 -4.17 10.34 7.32
C THR A 83 -3.98 11.34 6.20
N LYS A 84 -4.34 12.60 6.44
CA LYS A 84 -4.21 13.68 5.44
C LYS A 84 -2.78 14.22 5.30
N ARG A 85 -1.87 13.84 6.21
CA ARG A 85 -0.51 14.40 6.28
C ARG A 85 0.49 13.30 6.64
N PHE A 86 1.55 13.20 5.86
CA PHE A 86 2.70 12.32 6.09
C PHE A 86 3.97 13.16 6.22
N LYS A 87 4.96 12.65 6.95
CA LYS A 87 6.24 13.35 7.10
C LYS A 87 6.87 13.66 5.74
N CYS A 88 6.81 12.69 4.82
CA CYS A 88 7.28 12.84 3.46
C CYS A 88 6.57 11.88 2.50
N LYS A 89 6.82 12.05 1.20
CA LYS A 89 6.22 11.23 0.15
C LYS A 89 6.64 9.76 0.24
N LYS A 90 7.91 9.50 0.58
CA LYS A 90 8.41 8.12 0.74
C LYS A 90 7.64 7.38 1.82
N MET A 91 7.47 8.01 2.98
CA MET A 91 6.71 7.44 4.09
C MET A 91 5.27 7.09 3.67
N PHE A 92 4.61 7.96 2.91
CA PHE A 92 3.28 7.67 2.37
C PHE A 92 3.29 6.42 1.46
N VAL A 93 4.23 6.33 0.53
CA VAL A 93 4.33 5.19 -0.41
C VAL A 93 4.62 3.89 0.33
N GLU A 94 5.50 3.92 1.34
CA GLU A 94 5.84 2.76 2.17
C GLU A 94 4.65 2.29 3.01
N ILE A 95 3.86 3.22 3.57
CA ILE A 95 2.65 2.90 4.33
C ILE A 95 1.54 2.38 3.40
N LEU A 96 1.38 2.95 2.21
CA LEU A 96 0.45 2.38 1.22
C LEU A 96 0.84 0.95 0.85
N ALA A 97 2.12 0.69 0.59
CA ALA A 97 2.60 -0.65 0.30
C ALA A 97 2.37 -1.62 1.49
N HIS A 98 2.53 -1.15 2.73
CA HIS A 98 2.18 -1.90 3.94
C HIS A 98 0.72 -2.34 3.92
N GLU A 99 -0.22 -1.41 3.71
CA GLU A 99 -1.66 -1.75 3.65
C GLU A 99 -1.98 -2.69 2.47
N MET A 100 -1.23 -2.61 1.37
CA MET A 100 -1.39 -3.51 0.23
C MET A 100 -0.98 -4.95 0.55
N ILE A 101 -0.09 -5.18 1.52
CA ILE A 101 0.19 -6.55 2.00
C ILE A 101 -1.03 -7.10 2.74
N HIS A 102 -1.69 -6.30 3.59
CA HIS A 102 -2.94 -6.73 4.24
C HIS A 102 -4.05 -7.02 3.22
N HIS A 103 -4.10 -6.23 2.15
CA HIS A 103 -4.99 -6.53 1.03
C HIS A 103 -4.62 -7.85 0.33
N PHE A 104 -3.33 -8.11 0.08
CA PHE A 104 -2.86 -9.38 -0.47
C PHE A 104 -3.26 -10.56 0.42
N GLN A 105 -2.96 -10.48 1.72
CA GLN A 105 -3.29 -11.51 2.69
C GLN A 105 -4.79 -11.82 2.66
N HIS A 106 -5.64 -10.79 2.59
CA HIS A 106 -7.09 -10.96 2.49
C HIS A 106 -7.53 -11.67 1.21
N LEU A 107 -7.01 -11.25 0.05
CA LEU A 107 -7.37 -11.86 -1.25
C LEU A 107 -6.89 -13.30 -1.38
N HIS A 108 -5.79 -13.65 -0.71
CA HIS A 108 -5.16 -14.97 -0.80
C HIS A 108 -5.44 -15.88 0.41
N ASN A 109 -6.38 -15.49 1.29
CA ASN A 109 -6.72 -16.22 2.52
C ASN A 109 -5.52 -16.52 3.42
N GLU A 110 -4.54 -15.63 3.45
CA GLU A 110 -3.42 -15.70 4.40
C GLU A 110 -3.82 -15.09 5.75
N PRO A 111 -3.13 -15.45 6.86
CA PRO A 111 -3.35 -14.79 8.13
C PRO A 111 -3.12 -13.28 8.02
N ILE A 112 -4.15 -12.50 8.37
CA ILE A 112 -4.08 -11.04 8.42
C ILE A 112 -3.26 -10.61 9.64
N GLY A 113 -2.30 -9.71 9.43
CA GLY A 113 -1.46 -9.14 10.48
C GLY A 113 0.02 -9.21 10.12
N HIS A 114 0.90 -8.92 11.08
CA HIS A 114 2.35 -8.77 10.84
C HIS A 114 3.17 -10.04 11.14
N GLY A 115 2.59 -11.22 10.89
CA GLY A 115 3.23 -12.53 11.02
C GLY A 115 4.08 -12.92 9.81
N PRO A 116 4.41 -14.21 9.63
CA PRO A 116 5.29 -14.69 8.55
C PRO A 116 4.86 -14.27 7.14
N SER A 117 3.56 -14.34 6.84
CA SER A 117 2.97 -13.92 5.54
C SER A 117 3.23 -12.44 5.24
N PHE A 118 3.36 -11.60 6.26
CA PHE A 118 3.69 -10.19 6.10
C PHE A 118 5.20 -9.97 5.99
N THR A 119 5.99 -10.60 6.85
CA THR A 119 7.45 -10.39 6.89
C THR A 119 8.16 -10.91 5.65
N ALA A 120 7.58 -11.89 4.95
CA ALA A 120 8.11 -12.42 3.69
C ALA A 120 8.28 -11.34 2.60
N TRP A 121 7.53 -10.24 2.66
CA TRP A 121 7.62 -9.14 1.69
C TRP A 121 8.80 -8.18 1.91
N GLY A 122 9.58 -8.37 2.97
CA GLY A 122 10.71 -7.49 3.31
C GLY A 122 11.71 -7.31 2.17
N ASP A 123 12.12 -8.40 1.52
CA ASP A 123 13.08 -8.35 0.41
C ASP A 123 12.47 -7.73 -0.85
N ASN A 124 11.20 -7.98 -1.14
CA ASN A 124 10.48 -7.32 -2.23
C ASN A 124 10.49 -5.78 -2.05
N PHE A 125 10.28 -5.29 -0.83
CA PHE A 125 10.34 -3.85 -0.54
C PHE A 125 11.76 -3.32 -0.68
N LYS A 126 12.73 -4.00 -0.06
CA LYS A 126 14.14 -3.61 -0.08
C LYS A 126 14.69 -3.50 -1.50
N THR A 127 14.41 -4.49 -2.36
CA THR A 127 14.85 -4.47 -3.78
C THR A 127 14.23 -3.33 -4.60
N ARG A 128 13.14 -2.73 -4.13
CA ARG A 128 12.46 -1.56 -4.71
C ARG A 128 12.83 -0.24 -4.04
N GLY A 129 13.73 -0.25 -3.06
CA GLY A 129 14.19 0.95 -2.34
C GLY A 129 13.21 1.43 -1.27
N LEU A 130 12.30 0.58 -0.83
CA LEU A 130 11.30 0.84 0.19
C LEU A 130 11.65 0.13 1.50
N LYS A 131 11.19 0.69 2.61
CA LYS A 131 11.23 0.08 3.94
C LYS A 131 9.87 -0.49 4.30
N LEU A 132 9.85 -1.75 4.73
CA LEU A 132 8.66 -2.38 5.32
C LEU A 132 8.58 -1.99 6.80
N TYR A 133 7.65 -1.09 7.15
CA TYR A 133 7.40 -0.78 8.56
C TYR A 133 6.55 -1.86 9.20
N ARG A 134 6.90 -2.24 10.42
CA ARG A 134 6.01 -2.97 11.33
C ARG A 134 5.39 -1.93 12.24
N VAL A 135 4.14 -1.58 12.00
CA VAL A 135 3.39 -0.70 12.89
C VAL A 135 2.46 -1.61 13.69
N ARG A 136 2.67 -1.65 15.01
CA ARG A 136 1.86 -2.45 15.94
C ARG A 136 0.51 -1.80 16.18
#